data_AF-A0A838RVR5-F1
#
_entry.id   AF-A0A838RVR5-F1
#
_cell.length_a   1.000
_cell.length_b   1.000
_cell.length_c   1.000
_cell.angle_alpha   90.00
_cell.angle_beta   90.00
_cell.angle_gamma   90.00
#
_symmetry.space_group_name_H-M   'P 1'
#
loop_
_entity.id
_entity.type
_entity.pdbx_description
1 polymer ?
#
loop_
_entity_poly.entity_id
_entity_poly.type
_entity_poly.pdbx_seq_one_letter_code
_entity_poly.pdbx_strand_id
1 'polypeptide(L)'
;MKNPFAHKPSRRRFLSLAGKSAGLAALSSSTVASLLREVQAATKSVAHLPPQQVAMDEDYWAVIQRSFSVTRGIINLNNGGVSPSPRIVTEALVRYIWQQEDATAYTMWQILEPQSETIRTGLAELFGCDREEIAITRNASESLEILLMGMDFK
;
A
#
# COMPACT_ATOMS: atom_id res chain seq x y z
N MET A 1 20.76 -50.03 19.23
CA MET A 1 20.99 -49.70 17.81
C MET A 1 20.42 -48.31 17.53
N LYS A 2 21.26 -47.32 17.18
CA LYS A 2 20.83 -45.96 16.81
C LYS A 2 20.78 -45.87 15.28
N ASN A 3 19.64 -45.44 14.73
CA ASN A 3 19.39 -45.30 13.29
C ASN A 3 20.06 -44.00 12.76
N PRO A 4 20.96 -44.01 11.74
CA PRO A 4 21.80 -42.87 11.40
C PRO A 4 21.29 -42.04 10.20
N PHE A 5 19.99 -41.73 10.15
CA PHE A 5 19.45 -40.84 9.10
C PHE A 5 18.86 -39.57 9.70
N ALA A 6 19.74 -38.68 10.15
CA ALA A 6 19.41 -37.28 10.32
C ALA A 6 19.06 -36.70 8.93
N HIS A 7 17.78 -36.39 8.71
CA HIS A 7 17.28 -35.85 7.46
C HIS A 7 17.86 -34.45 7.24
N LYS A 8 18.95 -34.35 6.45
CA LYS A 8 19.50 -33.04 6.06
C LYS A 8 18.40 -32.26 5.32
N PRO A 9 18.08 -31.02 5.70
CA PRO A 9 17.11 -30.22 4.96
C PRO A 9 17.56 -30.10 3.51
N SER A 10 16.67 -30.43 2.57
CA SER A 10 16.99 -30.35 1.14
C SER A 10 17.22 -28.89 0.73
N ARG A 11 18.13 -28.66 -0.22
CA ARG A 11 18.40 -27.32 -0.79
C ARG A 11 17.11 -26.63 -1.26
N ARG A 12 16.16 -27.41 -1.78
CA ARG A 12 14.83 -26.94 -2.21
C ARG A 12 13.98 -26.45 -1.02
N ARG A 13 14.04 -27.12 0.13
CA ARG A 13 13.36 -26.69 1.36
C ARG A 13 14.00 -25.42 1.93
N PHE A 14 15.33 -25.32 1.92
CA PHE A 14 16.07 -24.12 2.32
C PHE A 14 15.72 -22.91 1.45
N LEU A 15 15.74 -23.06 0.12
CA LEU A 15 15.37 -21.99 -0.81
C LEU A 15 13.88 -21.61 -0.69
N SER A 16 12.98 -22.57 -0.47
CA SER A 16 11.56 -22.24 -0.25
C SER A 16 11.32 -21.51 1.07
N LEU A 17 12.13 -21.77 2.10
CA LEU A 17 12.02 -21.11 3.40
C LEU A 17 12.61 -19.70 3.34
N ALA A 18 13.77 -19.55 2.67
CA ALA A 18 14.46 -18.27 2.46
C ALA A 18 13.64 -17.33 1.55
N GLY A 19 13.02 -17.86 0.49
CA GLY A 19 12.14 -17.09 -0.40
C GLY A 19 10.87 -16.59 0.28
N LYS A 20 10.29 -17.40 1.19
CA LYS A 20 9.13 -16.99 1.99
C LYS A 20 9.45 -15.90 3.02
N SER A 21 10.66 -15.91 3.60
CA SER A 21 11.10 -14.87 4.54
C SER A 21 11.53 -13.57 3.86
N ALA A 22 12.13 -13.64 2.65
CA ALA A 22 12.58 -12.47 1.92
C ALA A 22 11.41 -11.61 1.40
N GLY A 23 10.30 -12.24 0.99
CA GLY A 23 9.09 -11.54 0.56
C GLY A 23 8.42 -10.70 1.67
N LEU A 24 8.55 -11.09 2.93
CA LEU A 24 8.07 -10.31 4.08
C LEU A 24 9.04 -9.18 4.48
N ALA A 25 10.35 -9.34 4.29
CA ALA A 25 11.33 -8.30 4.61
C ALA A 25 11.29 -7.11 3.61
N ALA A 26 10.81 -7.33 2.38
CA ALA A 26 10.58 -6.28 1.40
C ALA A 26 9.43 -5.32 1.79
N LEU A 27 8.57 -5.70 2.75
CA LEU A 27 7.49 -4.87 3.28
C LEU A 27 7.94 -3.93 4.41
N SER A 28 9.14 -4.11 4.96
CA SER A 28 9.60 -3.36 6.13
C SER A 28 10.72 -2.37 5.78
N SER A 29 10.42 -1.31 5.03
CA SER A 29 11.19 -0.08 5.24
C SER A 29 10.83 0.41 6.65
N SER A 30 11.78 0.34 7.58
CA SER A 30 11.59 0.76 8.98
C SER A 30 11.09 2.21 9.08
N THR A 31 11.49 3.05 8.12
CA THR A 31 11.06 4.45 7.96
C THR A 31 9.58 4.57 7.57
N VAL A 32 9.15 3.79 6.58
CA VAL A 32 7.75 3.69 6.12
C VAL A 32 6.84 3.24 7.27
N ALA A 33 7.26 2.19 7.98
CA ALA A 33 6.51 1.68 9.12
C ALA A 33 6.45 2.69 10.28
N SER A 34 7.45 3.56 10.44
CA SER A 34 7.46 4.60 11.49
C SER A 34 6.44 5.70 11.22
N LEU A 35 6.39 6.21 9.99
CA LEU A 35 5.44 7.28 9.62
C LEU A 35 3.99 6.83 9.80
N LEU A 36 3.67 5.59 9.39
CA LEU A 36 2.33 5.06 9.58
C LEU A 36 1.99 4.91 11.07
N ARG A 37 2.93 4.47 11.91
CA ARG A 37 2.72 4.38 13.36
C ARG A 37 2.48 5.75 14.00
N GLU A 38 3.19 6.78 13.57
CA GLU A 38 3.00 8.15 14.06
C GLU A 38 1.61 8.68 13.72
N VAL A 39 1.19 8.54 12.46
CA VAL A 39 -0.18 8.92 12.04
C VAL A 39 -1.23 8.13 12.81
N GLN A 40 -1.06 6.81 12.96
CA GLN A 40 -1.99 5.99 13.74
C GLN A 40 -2.06 6.37 15.22
N ALA A 41 -0.93 6.72 15.83
CA ALA A 41 -0.89 7.18 17.22
C ALA A 41 -1.62 8.51 17.37
N ALA A 42 -1.40 9.46 16.45
CA ALA A 42 -2.10 10.74 16.42
C ALA A 42 -3.61 10.57 16.19
N THR A 43 -4.04 9.69 15.28
CA THR A 43 -5.47 9.38 15.09
C THR A 43 -6.08 8.80 16.36
N LYS A 44 -5.38 7.92 17.08
CA LYS A 44 -5.87 7.34 18.34
C LYS A 44 -5.96 8.38 19.46
N SER A 45 -5.03 9.33 19.54
CA SER A 45 -5.06 10.35 20.60
C SER A 45 -6.27 11.26 20.48
N VAL A 46 -6.78 11.51 19.28
CA VAL A 46 -7.95 12.39 19.04
C VAL A 46 -9.28 11.63 18.91
N ALA A 47 -9.27 10.29 18.94
CA ALA A 47 -10.45 9.46 18.68
C ALA A 47 -11.64 9.69 19.64
N HIS A 48 -11.39 10.25 20.82
CA HIS A 48 -12.39 10.56 21.82
C HIS A 48 -13.04 11.95 21.65
N LEU A 49 -12.49 12.78 20.76
CA LEU A 49 -12.96 14.14 20.51
C LEU A 49 -14.03 14.16 19.41
N PRO A 50 -15.00 15.09 19.47
CA PRO A 50 -15.93 15.30 18.37
C PRO A 50 -15.19 15.86 17.13
N PRO A 51 -15.67 15.58 15.89
CA PRO A 51 -14.99 15.98 14.66
C PRO A 51 -14.66 17.48 14.58
N GLN A 52 -15.53 18.35 15.11
CA GLN A 52 -15.33 19.80 15.11
C GLN A 52 -14.14 20.22 15.98
N GLN A 53 -13.85 19.48 17.05
CA GLN A 53 -12.68 19.74 17.89
C GLN A 53 -11.41 19.20 17.24
N VAL A 54 -11.47 17.99 16.66
CA VAL A 54 -10.33 17.42 15.90
C VAL A 54 -9.94 18.33 14.73
N ALA A 55 -10.92 18.93 14.05
CA ALA A 55 -10.67 19.86 12.97
C ALA A 55 -9.83 21.09 13.41
N MET A 56 -9.89 21.48 14.68
CA MET A 56 -9.16 22.61 15.24
C MET A 56 -7.84 22.21 15.92
N ASP A 57 -7.50 20.91 15.95
CA ASP A 57 -6.30 20.39 16.60
C ASP A 57 -5.09 20.48 15.65
N GLU A 58 -4.34 21.58 15.76
CA GLU A 58 -3.16 21.83 14.92
C GLU A 58 -2.02 20.83 15.17
N ASP A 59 -1.90 20.24 16.36
CA ASP A 59 -0.86 19.25 16.64
C ASP A 59 -1.14 17.94 15.88
N TYR A 60 -2.41 17.52 15.85
CA TYR A 60 -2.89 16.41 15.02
C TYR A 60 -2.64 16.69 13.53
N TRP A 61 -3.10 17.84 13.01
CA TRP A 61 -2.95 18.16 11.59
C TRP A 61 -1.50 18.37 11.18
N ALA A 62 -0.63 18.85 12.07
CA ALA A 62 0.79 18.96 11.82
C ALA A 62 1.44 17.58 11.60
N VAL A 63 1.00 16.52 12.31
CA VAL A 63 1.47 15.14 12.05
C VAL A 63 1.06 14.70 10.66
N ILE A 64 -0.20 14.92 10.27
CA ILE A 64 -0.70 14.58 8.92
C ILE A 64 0.07 15.36 7.84
N GLN A 65 0.24 16.67 8.00
CA GLN A 65 0.96 17.52 7.06
C GLN A 65 2.42 17.06 6.85
N ARG A 66 3.11 16.66 7.94
CA ARG A 66 4.50 16.18 7.90
C ARG A 66 4.65 14.82 7.19
N SER A 67 3.56 14.09 6.99
CA SER A 67 3.59 12.83 6.22
C SER A 67 3.79 13.04 4.72
N PHE A 68 3.60 14.27 4.22
CA PHE A 68 3.82 14.64 2.82
C PHE A 68 5.19 15.32 2.62
N SER A 69 5.80 15.13 1.45
CA SER A 69 7.10 15.71 1.08
C SER A 69 6.99 17.02 0.29
N VAL A 70 5.91 17.78 0.46
CA VAL A 70 5.66 19.03 -0.27
C VAL A 70 6.51 20.19 0.24
N THR A 71 6.90 21.08 -0.67
CA THR A 71 7.61 22.32 -0.34
C THR A 71 6.68 23.29 0.39
N ARG A 72 7.15 23.87 1.50
CA ARG A 72 6.37 24.81 2.33
C ARG A 72 6.35 26.26 1.82
N GLY A 73 6.91 26.50 0.63
CA GLY A 73 6.92 27.81 -0.02
C GLY A 73 5.65 28.13 -0.82
N ILE A 74 4.75 27.15 -0.98
CA ILE A 74 3.47 27.31 -1.68
C ILE A 74 2.38 26.73 -0.78
N ILE A 75 1.30 27.50 -0.59
CA ILE A 75 0.10 27.01 0.09
C ILE A 75 -0.81 26.39 -0.97
N ASN A 76 -0.88 25.06 -1.01
CA ASN A 76 -1.77 24.35 -1.94
C ASN A 76 -3.19 24.27 -1.37
N LEU A 77 -4.09 25.12 -1.88
CA LEU A 77 -5.53 25.08 -1.57
C LEU A 77 -6.34 24.27 -2.59
N ASN A 78 -5.69 23.64 -3.57
CA ASN A 78 -6.35 22.88 -4.65
C ASN A 78 -5.91 21.40 -4.69
N ASN A 79 -5.84 20.74 -3.53
CA ASN A 79 -5.60 19.29 -3.47
C ASN A 79 -6.71 18.49 -4.18
N GLY A 80 -7.89 19.07 -4.40
CA GLY A 80 -8.99 18.44 -5.14
C GLY A 80 -8.70 18.22 -6.63
N GLY A 81 -7.85 19.05 -7.25
CA GLY A 81 -7.45 18.86 -8.65
C GLY A 81 -6.42 17.74 -8.81
N VAL A 82 -5.31 17.84 -8.07
CA VAL A 82 -4.29 16.79 -7.94
C VAL A 82 -3.68 16.89 -6.55
N SER A 83 -3.57 15.76 -5.86
CA SER A 83 -2.95 15.68 -4.54
C SER A 83 -1.57 15.00 -4.61
N PRO A 84 -0.58 15.47 -3.83
CA PRO A 84 0.65 14.73 -3.62
C PRO A 84 0.34 13.42 -2.88
N SER A 85 1.10 12.37 -3.15
CA SER A 85 1.07 11.17 -2.32
C SER A 85 1.82 11.42 -1.00
N PRO A 86 1.37 10.85 0.14
CA PRO A 86 2.19 10.79 1.35
C PRO A 86 3.55 10.13 1.05
N ARG A 87 4.60 10.55 1.74
CA ARG A 87 5.99 10.10 1.52
C ARG A 87 6.09 8.57 1.48
N ILE A 88 5.39 7.91 2.39
CA ILE A 88 5.36 6.46 2.52
C ILE A 88 4.93 5.75 1.22
N VAL A 89 3.97 6.33 0.49
CA VAL A 89 3.44 5.80 -0.77
C VAL A 89 4.46 6.03 -1.89
N THR A 90 4.99 7.23 -2.02
CA THR A 90 6.01 7.55 -3.03
C THR A 90 7.26 6.68 -2.87
N GLU A 91 7.74 6.50 -1.63
CA GLU A 91 8.87 5.62 -1.35
C GLU A 91 8.57 4.15 -1.67
N ALA A 92 7.33 3.69 -1.42
CA ALA A 92 6.92 2.33 -1.80
C ALA A 92 6.93 2.14 -3.32
N LEU A 93 6.39 3.10 -4.07
CA LEU A 93 6.43 3.08 -5.53
C LEU A 93 7.87 2.97 -6.06
N VAL A 94 8.78 3.84 -5.57
CA VAL A 94 10.18 3.81 -5.99
C VAL A 94 10.84 2.47 -5.68
N ARG A 95 10.57 1.88 -4.50
CA ARG A 95 11.10 0.54 -4.16
C ARG A 95 10.60 -0.53 -5.12
N TYR A 96 9.30 -0.54 -5.45
CA TYR A 96 8.74 -1.54 -6.35
C TYR A 96 9.29 -1.41 -7.78
N ILE A 97 9.53 -0.18 -8.25
CA ILE A 97 10.21 0.05 -9.54
C ILE A 97 11.59 -0.62 -9.53
N TRP A 98 12.43 -0.35 -8.52
CA TRP A 98 13.75 -0.99 -8.43
C TRP A 98 13.67 -2.51 -8.26
N GLN A 99 12.65 -3.02 -7.56
CA GLN A 99 12.43 -4.46 -7.42
C GLN A 99 12.08 -5.14 -8.75
N GLN A 100 11.39 -4.43 -9.66
CA GLN A 100 11.11 -4.94 -11.00
C GLN A 100 12.38 -5.03 -11.85
N GLU A 101 13.36 -4.15 -11.65
CA GLU A 101 14.62 -4.21 -12.41
C GLU A 101 15.48 -5.45 -12.08
N ASP A 102 15.39 -5.99 -10.86
CA ASP A 102 16.20 -7.15 -10.43
C ASP A 102 15.82 -8.45 -11.17
N ALA A 103 14.52 -8.67 -11.42
CA ALA A 103 14.01 -9.86 -12.09
C ALA A 103 12.65 -9.61 -12.75
N THR A 104 12.62 -8.78 -13.79
CA THR A 104 11.41 -8.15 -14.37
C THR A 104 10.19 -9.06 -14.52
N ALA A 105 10.29 -10.12 -15.33
CA ALA A 105 9.15 -11.00 -15.59
C ALA A 105 8.70 -11.76 -14.32
N TYR A 106 9.65 -12.19 -13.50
CA TYR A 106 9.36 -12.91 -12.26
C TYR A 106 8.69 -11.99 -11.23
N THR A 107 9.27 -10.82 -10.96
CA THR A 107 8.72 -9.84 -10.02
C THR A 107 7.34 -9.38 -10.46
N MET A 108 7.16 -9.04 -11.74
CA MET A 108 5.90 -8.49 -12.21
C MET A 108 4.77 -9.53 -12.15
N TRP A 109 4.97 -10.73 -12.70
CA TRP A 109 3.90 -11.72 -12.84
C TRP A 109 3.73 -12.66 -11.65
N GLN A 110 4.81 -12.99 -10.93
CA GLN A 110 4.73 -13.95 -9.81
C GLN A 110 4.59 -13.27 -8.44
N ILE A 111 4.90 -11.98 -8.34
CA ILE A 111 4.87 -11.25 -7.07
C ILE A 111 3.85 -10.10 -7.12
N LEU A 112 4.05 -9.11 -8.00
CA LEU A 112 3.27 -7.87 -7.95
C LEU A 112 1.83 -8.05 -8.45
N GLU A 113 1.62 -8.75 -9.56
CA GLU A 113 0.28 -8.99 -10.10
C GLU A 113 -0.63 -9.74 -9.11
N PRO A 114 -0.22 -10.86 -8.48
CA PRO A 114 -1.02 -11.50 -7.44
C PRO A 114 -1.27 -10.61 -6.21
N GLN A 115 -0.34 -9.71 -5.87
CA GLN A 115 -0.52 -8.79 -4.73
C GLN A 115 -1.62 -7.76 -4.96
N SER A 116 -2.02 -7.50 -6.21
CA SER A 116 -3.16 -6.61 -6.50
C SER A 116 -4.48 -7.11 -5.88
N GLU A 117 -4.64 -8.44 -5.70
CA GLU A 117 -5.81 -9.04 -5.04
C GLU A 117 -5.89 -8.67 -3.55
N THR A 118 -4.73 -8.54 -2.89
CA THR A 118 -4.66 -8.07 -1.50
C THR A 118 -5.12 -6.61 -1.41
N ILE A 119 -4.74 -5.79 -2.40
CA ILE A 119 -5.18 -4.39 -2.48
C ILE A 119 -6.70 -4.34 -2.72
N ARG A 120 -7.23 -5.15 -3.64
CA ARG A 120 -8.67 -5.23 -3.93
C ARG A 120 -9.47 -5.63 -2.69
N THR A 121 -8.97 -6.61 -1.93
CA THR A 121 -9.58 -7.04 -0.67
C THR A 121 -9.62 -5.90 0.35
N GLY A 122 -8.52 -5.18 0.55
CA GLY A 122 -8.48 -4.04 1.47
C GLY A 122 -9.38 -2.86 1.05
N LEU A 123 -9.52 -2.62 -0.26
CA LEU A 123 -10.48 -1.63 -0.78
C LEU A 123 -11.92 -2.08 -0.51
N ALA A 124 -12.24 -3.34 -0.75
CA ALA A 124 -13.57 -3.89 -0.49
C ALA A 124 -13.97 -3.78 0.98
N GLU A 125 -13.04 -4.07 1.91
CA GLU A 125 -13.22 -3.86 3.35
C GLU A 125 -13.48 -2.39 3.70
N LEU A 126 -12.75 -1.46 3.07
CA LEU A 126 -12.94 -0.01 3.28
C LEU A 126 -14.30 0.47 2.78
N PHE A 127 -14.79 -0.04 1.65
CA PHE A 127 -16.07 0.36 1.06
C PHE A 127 -17.26 -0.46 1.57
N GLY A 128 -17.03 -1.54 2.33
CA GLY A 128 -18.09 -2.40 2.88
C GLY A 128 -18.81 -3.23 1.81
N CYS A 129 -18.09 -3.72 0.79
CA CYS A 129 -18.61 -4.51 -0.33
C CYS A 129 -17.80 -5.79 -0.55
N ASP A 130 -18.23 -6.65 -1.47
CA ASP A 130 -17.45 -7.83 -1.87
C ASP A 130 -16.27 -7.43 -2.77
N ARG A 131 -15.15 -8.16 -2.70
CA ARG A 131 -13.98 -7.89 -3.55
C ARG A 131 -14.27 -8.05 -5.04
N GLU A 132 -15.24 -8.90 -5.40
CA GLU A 132 -15.70 -9.08 -6.78
C GLU A 132 -16.49 -7.86 -7.30
N GLU A 133 -16.87 -6.92 -6.42
CA GLU A 133 -17.50 -5.64 -6.79
C GLU A 133 -16.48 -4.52 -7.05
N ILE A 134 -15.17 -4.77 -6.86
CA ILE A 134 -14.12 -3.76 -7.01
C ILE A 134 -13.27 -4.02 -8.26
N ALA A 135 -13.32 -3.10 -9.22
CA ALA A 135 -12.35 -3.02 -10.31
C ALA A 135 -11.32 -1.91 -10.05
N ILE A 136 -10.03 -2.22 -10.24
CA ILE A 136 -8.93 -1.24 -10.16
C ILE A 136 -8.52 -0.87 -11.58
N THR A 137 -8.63 0.42 -11.91
CA THR A 137 -8.26 1.00 -13.21
C THR A 137 -7.18 2.07 -13.02
N ARG A 138 -6.71 2.69 -14.11
CA ARG A 138 -5.66 3.73 -14.03
C ARG A 138 -6.20 5.07 -13.52
N ASN A 139 -7.46 5.40 -13.79
CA ASN A 139 -8.10 6.66 -13.37
C ASN A 139 -9.64 6.67 -13.57
N ALA A 140 -10.27 7.76 -13.13
CA ALA A 140 -11.72 7.96 -13.24
C ALA A 140 -12.22 8.05 -14.70
N SER A 141 -11.49 8.73 -15.59
CA SER A 141 -11.90 8.86 -16.99
C SER A 141 -11.92 7.52 -17.71
N GLU A 142 -10.86 6.70 -17.53
CA GLU A 142 -10.84 5.34 -18.05
C GLU A 142 -11.99 4.50 -17.50
N SER A 143 -12.26 4.60 -16.19
CA SER A 143 -13.36 3.84 -15.56
C SER A 143 -14.71 4.19 -16.19
N LEU A 144 -14.92 5.49 -16.46
CA LEU A 144 -16.13 5.98 -17.11
C LEU A 144 -16.21 5.51 -18.57
N GLU A 145 -15.11 5.59 -19.32
CA GLU A 145 -15.04 5.14 -20.71
C GLU A 145 -15.30 3.63 -20.83
N ILE A 146 -14.78 2.81 -19.91
CA ILE A 146 -15.05 1.37 -19.85
C ILE A 146 -16.55 1.11 -19.75
N LEU A 147 -17.27 1.85 -18.91
CA LEU A 147 -18.73 1.70 -18.77
C LEU A 147 -19.47 2.20 -20.01
N LEU A 148 -19.15 3.41 -20.49
CA LEU A 148 -19.83 4.01 -21.63
C LEU A 148 -19.68 3.20 -22.92
N MET A 149 -18.49 2.64 -23.15
CA MET A 149 -18.18 1.88 -24.36
C MET A 149 -18.42 0.38 -24.21
N GLY A 150 -18.53 -0.13 -22.98
CA GLY A 150 -18.70 -1.55 -22.69
C GLY A 150 -20.14 -1.99 -22.42
N MET A 151 -21.03 -1.06 -22.05
CA MET A 151 -22.43 -1.36 -21.79
C MET A 151 -23.26 -1.21 -23.07
N ASP A 152 -24.00 -2.25 -23.43
CA ASP A 152 -25.02 -2.20 -24.47
C ASP A 152 -26.33 -1.65 -23.87
N PHE A 153 -26.55 -0.35 -24.04
CA PHE A 153 -27.79 0.30 -23.61
C PHE A 153 -28.87 0.11 -24.68
N LYS A 154 -30.02 -0.43 -24.27
CA LYS A 154 -31.23 -0.50 -25.09
C LYS A 154 -31.98 0.83 -25.12
#